data_AF-A0AB33K2B3-F1
#
_entry.id   AF-A0AB33K2B3-F1
#
_cell.length_a   1.000
_cell.length_b   1.000
_cell.length_c   1.000
_cell.angle_alpha   90.00
_cell.angle_beta   90.00
_cell.angle_gamma   90.00
#
_symmetry.space_group_name_H-M   'P 1'
#
loop_
_entity.id
_entity.type
_entity.pdbx_description
1 polymer ?
#
loop_
_entity_poly.entity_id
_entity_poly.type
_entity_poly.pdbx_seq_one_letter_code
_entity_poly.pdbx_strand_id
1 'polypeptide(L)' 'MYCNVCQGTGFVSVKIANSNDELKHACEACDGTGRRPERARPTQAK' A
#
# COMPACT_ATOMS: atom_id res chain seq x y z
N MET A 1 -2.51 14.81 -2.50
CA MET A 1 -3.50 14.19 -1.58
C MET A 1 -2.99 12.80 -1.19
N TYR A 2 -2.75 12.53 0.09
CA TYR A 2 -2.22 11.22 0.55
C TYR A 2 -3.31 10.15 0.61
N CYS A 3 -2.92 8.89 0.48
CA CYS A 3 -3.85 7.77 0.66
C CYS A 3 -4.15 7.59 2.15
N ASN A 4 -5.41 7.79 2.56
CA ASN A 4 -5.84 7.65 3.96
C ASN A 4 -5.74 6.20 4.46
N VAL A 5 -5.85 5.20 3.58
CA VAL A 5 -5.83 3.77 3.95
C VAL A 5 -4.46 3.36 4.50
N CYS A 6 -3.38 3.80 3.87
CA CYS A 6 -2.01 3.56 4.35
C CYS A 6 -1.38 4.80 5.00
N GLN A 7 -2.16 5.86 5.27
CA GLN A 7 -1.67 7.11 5.85
C GLN A 7 -0.45 7.72 5.11
N GLY A 8 -0.33 7.48 3.81
CA GLY A 8 0.81 7.98 3.02
C GLY A 8 2.01 7.05 2.93
N THR A 9 2.06 5.92 3.65
CA THR A 9 3.24 5.03 3.65
C THR A 9 3.34 4.19 2.38
N GLY A 10 2.22 3.93 1.71
CA GLY A 10 2.14 3.02 0.57
C GLY A 10 2.00 1.55 0.94
N PHE A 11 2.13 1.17 2.21
CA PHE A 11 2.09 -0.23 2.64
C PHE A 11 1.21 -0.40 3.88
N VAL A 12 0.57 -1.56 4.00
CA VAL A 12 -0.15 -1.99 5.20
C VAL A 12 0.63 -3.12 5.86
N SER A 13 0.81 -3.02 7.17
CA SER A 13 1.45 -4.06 7.98
C SER A 13 0.38 -4.93 8.62
N VAL A 14 0.43 -6.24 8.41
CA VAL A 14 -0.42 -7.22 9.08
C VAL A 14 0.46 -8.05 10.00
N LYS A 15 0.15 -8.04 11.29
CA LYS A 15 0.79 -8.95 12.25
C LYS A 15 0.14 -10.31 12.13
N ILE A 16 0.94 -11.34 11.92
CA ILE A 16 0.46 -12.71 11.92
C ILE A 16 0.15 -13.07 13.36
N ALA A 17 -1.12 -13.35 13.66
CA ALA A 17 -1.50 -13.81 14.98
C ALA A 17 -0.69 -15.08 15.32
N ASN A 18 -0.07 -15.10 16.49
CA ASN A 18 0.82 -16.18 16.95
C ASN A 18 2.23 -16.21 16.33
N SER A 19 2.67 -15.15 15.62
CA SER A 19 4.09 -14.94 15.33
C SER A 19 4.54 -13.51 15.66
N ASN A 20 5.85 -13.31 15.84
CA ASN A 20 6.45 -11.97 15.87
C ASN A 20 6.70 -11.41 14.45
N ASP A 21 6.34 -12.17 13.41
CA ASP A 21 6.43 -11.74 12.03
C ASP A 21 5.39 -10.66 11.69
N GLU A 22 5.88 -9.60 11.05
CA GLU A 22 5.06 -8.55 10.45
C GLU A 22 5.17 -8.66 8.94
N LEU A 23 4.04 -8.92 8.28
CA LEU A 23 3.96 -8.96 6.83
C LEU A 23 3.58 -7.57 6.31
N LYS A 24 4.42 -7.01 5.44
CA LYS A 24 4.13 -5.75 4.76
C LYS A 24 3.56 -6.04 3.37
N HIS A 25 2.35 -5.57 3.12
CA HIS A 25 1.71 -5.64 1.82
C HIS A 25 1.57 -4.26 1.20
N ALA A 26 1.73 -4.18 -0.13
CA ALA A 26 1.46 -2.94 -0.85
C ALA A 26 0.00 -2.53 -0.61
N CYS A 27 -0.21 -1.26 -0.27
CA CYS A 27 -1.55 -0.74 -0.09
C CYS A 27 -2.21 -0.59 -1.46
N GLU A 28 -3.08 -1.54 -1.79
CA GLU A 28 -3.78 -1.61 -3.07
C GLU A 28 -4.60 -0.35 -3.36
N ALA A 29 -5.13 0.31 -2.32
CA ALA A 29 -5.86 1.57 -2.47
C ALA A 29 -5.02 2.71 -3.11
N CYS A 30 -3.69 2.58 -3.12
CA CYS A 30 -2.76 3.51 -3.76
C CYS A 30 -1.66 2.83 -4.58
N ASP A 31 -1.83 1.56 -4.95
CA ASP A 31 -0.86 0.78 -5.73
C ASP A 31 0.56 0.78 -5.13
N GLY A 32 0.68 0.77 -3.80
CA GLY A 32 1.99 0.83 -3.14
C GLY A 32 2.65 2.22 -3.07
N THR A 33 2.07 3.26 -3.68
CA THR A 33 2.73 4.57 -3.83
C THR A 33 2.53 5.52 -2.64
N GLY A 34 1.58 5.23 -1.75
CA GLY A 34 1.21 6.09 -0.63
C GLY A 34 0.40 7.33 -1.01
N ARG A 35 0.21 7.59 -2.30
CA ARG A 35 -0.52 8.76 -2.81
C ARG A 35 -1.71 8.28 -3.61
N ARG A 36 -2.86 8.97 -3.52
CA ARG A 36 -3.96 8.63 -4.42
C ARG A 36 -3.48 8.88 -5.86
N PRO A 37 -3.58 7.89 -6.77
CA PRO A 37 -3.20 8.11 -8.16
C PRO A 37 -4.12 9.20 -8.74
N GLU A 38 -3.53 10.30 -9.23
CA GLU A 38 -4.29 11.46 -9.75
C GLU A 38 -5.11 11.12 -11.00
N ARG A 39 -4.70 10.08 -11.72
CA ARG A 39 -5.43 9.31 -12.74
C ARG A 39 -4.47 8.17 -13.08
N ALA A 40 -4.92 6.93 -13.07
CA ALA A 40 -4.07 5.78 -13.40
C ALA A 40 -3.51 5.96 -14.83
N ARG A 41 -2.28 6.46 -14.96
CA ARG A 41 -1.48 6.23 -16.15
C ARG A 41 -1.11 4.75 -16.06
N PRO A 42 -1.52 3.90 -17.03
CA PRO A 42 -1.41 2.45 -16.89
C PRO A 42 0.05 2.09 -16.59
N THR A 43 0.30 1.63 -15.36
CA THR A 43 1.62 1.23 -14.91
C THR A 43 1.95 -0.09 -15.58
N GLN A 44 3.10 -0.16 -16.24
CA GLN A 44 3.54 -1.29 -17.03
C GLN A 44 3.63 -2.57 -16.17
N ALA A 45 2.89 -3.61 -16.56
CA ALA A 45 3.24 -4.97 -16.22
C ALA A 45 4.50 -5.34 -17.04
N LYS A 46 5.58 -5.74 -16.36
CA LYS A 46 6.73 -6.39 -16.98
C LYS A 46 6.65 -7.89 -16.75
#